data_AF-A0A957ZNG2-F1
#
_entry.id   AF-A0A957ZNG2-F1
#
_cell.length_a   1.000
_cell.length_b   1.000
_cell.length_c   1.000
_cell.angle_alpha   90.00
_cell.angle_beta   90.00
_cell.angle_gamma   90.00
#
_symmetry.space_group_name_H-M   'P 1'
#
loop_
_entity.id
_entity.type
_entity.pdbx_description
1 polymer ?
#
loop_
_entity_poly.entity_id
_entity_poly.type
_entity_poly.pdbx_seq_one_letter_code
_entity_poly.pdbx_strand_id
1 'polypeptide(L)'
;YGRYLLIASSRPGTQPANLQGIWNDEVRPPWSSNYTVNINTQMNYWPAEPTNLAECHTPLFSFIAELSENGRRTAATNYGAPGWVAHHNADLWRQSAPVGAFGWGDPVWACWPMAAPWLCQHLWEHYAFGGNRSFLAEHAYPLMKGAAEFGLAWLVEHEGRLVTAPATSPENKFTTPDGQRAAVSAASTMDMALLHDLFTNCIETATILDIDGEFRATLQSARERLYPPRIGQHGQLQEWWQDWD
;
A
#
# COMPACT_ATOMS: atom_id res chain seq x y z
N TYR A 1 -11.90 23.77 -5.28
CA TYR A 1 -10.46 23.99 -5.50
C TYR A 1 -9.68 22.69 -5.72
N GLY A 2 -9.96 21.59 -5.00
CA GLY A 2 -9.24 20.30 -5.18
C GLY A 2 -9.12 19.80 -6.63
N ARG A 3 -10.22 19.80 -7.42
CA ARG A 3 -10.19 19.48 -8.86
C ARG A 3 -9.17 20.33 -9.63
N TYR A 4 -9.17 21.64 -9.40
CA TYR A 4 -8.23 22.56 -10.04
C TYR A 4 -6.78 22.23 -9.69
N LEU A 5 -6.50 21.95 -8.41
CA LEU A 5 -5.15 21.60 -7.98
C LEU A 5 -4.66 20.31 -8.64
N LEU A 6 -5.49 19.26 -8.69
CA LEU A 6 -5.14 18.00 -9.33
C LEU A 6 -4.90 18.18 -10.84
N ILE A 7 -5.74 18.95 -11.54
CA ILE A 7 -5.54 19.31 -12.95
C ILE A 7 -4.20 20.04 -13.15
N ALA A 8 -3.80 20.89 -12.21
CA ALA A 8 -2.58 21.69 -12.34
C ALA A 8 -1.31 20.93 -11.93
N SER A 9 -1.40 19.89 -11.10
CA SER A 9 -0.26 19.16 -10.54
C SER A 9 -0.06 17.75 -11.09
N SER A 10 -1.04 17.16 -11.78
CA SER A 10 -0.98 15.76 -12.23
C SER A 10 -1.62 15.57 -13.60
N ARG A 11 -0.95 16.02 -14.66
CA ARG A 11 -1.42 15.81 -16.04
C ARG A 11 -0.75 14.60 -16.66
N PRO A 12 -1.37 13.92 -17.64
CA PRO A 12 -0.72 12.83 -18.37
C PRO A 12 0.70 13.20 -18.83
N GLY A 13 1.68 12.34 -18.52
CA GLY A 13 3.09 12.54 -18.85
C GLY A 13 3.91 13.38 -17.84
N THR A 14 3.30 13.87 -16.74
CA THR A 14 4.03 14.52 -15.64
C THR A 14 4.38 13.53 -14.53
N GLN A 15 5.07 14.01 -13.50
CA GLN A 15 5.13 13.30 -12.22
C GLN A 15 3.78 13.37 -11.51
N PRO A 16 3.49 12.40 -10.61
CA PRO A 16 2.34 12.53 -9.73
C PRO A 16 2.47 13.73 -8.77
N ALA A 17 1.33 14.24 -8.28
CA ALA A 17 1.29 15.23 -7.21
C ALA A 17 1.96 14.71 -5.93
N ASN A 18 2.98 15.41 -5.43
CA ASN A 18 3.66 15.11 -4.17
C ASN A 18 2.96 15.77 -2.98
N LEU A 19 3.57 15.80 -1.78
CA LEU A 19 2.99 16.44 -0.58
C LEU A 19 2.55 17.91 -0.76
N GLN A 20 3.15 18.64 -1.70
CA GLN A 20 2.81 20.04 -2.01
C GLN A 20 2.30 20.18 -3.45
N GLY A 21 1.84 19.09 -4.07
CA GLY A 21 1.49 19.03 -5.49
C GLY A 21 2.72 19.18 -6.36
N ILE A 22 3.01 20.43 -6.75
CA ILE A 22 4.21 20.85 -7.49
C ILE A 22 4.78 22.19 -7.00
N TRP A 23 4.25 22.75 -5.91
CA TRP A 23 4.53 24.12 -5.48
C TRP A 23 5.32 24.14 -4.18
N ASN A 24 6.62 24.44 -4.29
CA ASN A 24 7.52 24.56 -3.15
C ASN A 24 8.62 25.59 -3.46
N ASP A 25 8.89 26.50 -2.52
CA ASP A 25 9.95 27.51 -2.60
C ASP A 25 11.13 27.22 -1.65
N GLU A 26 11.05 26.16 -0.84
CA GLU A 26 12.10 25.77 0.10
C GLU A 26 13.11 24.80 -0.50
N VAL A 27 14.40 24.96 -0.15
CA VAL A 27 15.46 24.00 -0.54
C VAL A 27 15.32 22.67 0.22
N ARG A 28 14.82 22.71 1.46
CA ARG A 28 14.60 21.54 2.33
C ARG A 28 13.15 21.55 2.83
N PRO A 29 12.18 21.25 1.96
CA PRO A 29 10.78 21.32 2.32
C PRO A 29 10.43 20.35 3.46
N PRO A 30 9.34 20.62 4.22
CA PRO A 30 8.82 19.70 5.22
C PRO A 30 8.60 18.31 4.63
N TRP A 31 9.10 17.28 5.32
CA TRP A 31 9.07 15.88 4.88
C TRP A 31 9.56 15.68 3.44
N SER A 32 10.52 16.50 3.01
CA SER A 32 11.13 16.47 1.68
C SER A 32 10.17 16.74 0.51
N SER A 33 8.94 17.20 0.77
CA SER A 33 7.89 17.33 -0.24
C SER A 33 7.80 16.09 -1.15
N ASN A 34 8.03 14.91 -0.57
CA ASN A 34 8.19 13.66 -1.32
C ASN A 34 6.83 12.97 -1.53
N TYR A 35 6.85 11.66 -1.78
CA TYR A 35 5.66 10.83 -1.81
C TYR A 35 5.57 10.03 -0.51
N THR A 36 4.87 10.56 0.48
CA THR A 36 4.47 9.79 1.67
C THR A 36 3.28 8.91 1.31
N VAL A 37 3.48 7.59 1.33
CA VAL A 37 2.59 6.57 0.78
C VAL A 37 1.98 5.67 1.86
N ASN A 38 1.95 6.13 3.10
CA ASN A 38 1.14 5.57 4.18
C ASN A 38 -0.12 6.41 4.47
N ILE A 39 -0.52 7.30 3.53
CA ILE A 39 -1.83 7.97 3.43
C ILE A 39 -1.80 9.11 2.40
N ASN A 40 -0.79 9.98 2.42
CA ASN A 40 -0.86 11.30 1.76
C ASN A 40 -0.95 11.21 0.24
N THR A 41 -0.11 10.38 -0.36
CA THR A 41 -0.08 10.20 -1.81
C THR A 41 -1.36 9.54 -2.29
N GLN A 42 -1.90 8.57 -1.55
CA GLN A 42 -3.22 7.98 -1.86
C GLN A 42 -4.32 9.04 -1.80
N MET A 43 -4.32 9.86 -0.75
CA MET A 43 -5.28 10.93 -0.54
C MET A 43 -5.27 11.97 -1.67
N ASN A 44 -4.10 12.29 -2.24
CA ASN A 44 -4.00 13.19 -3.40
C ASN A 44 -4.87 12.73 -4.58
N TYR A 45 -5.09 11.42 -4.73
CA TYR A 45 -5.77 10.83 -5.88
C TYR A 45 -7.18 10.28 -5.60
N TRP A 46 -7.64 10.25 -4.35
CA TRP A 46 -9.04 9.95 -4.04
C TRP A 46 -10.07 10.74 -4.88
N PRO A 47 -9.87 12.02 -5.24
CA PRO A 47 -10.82 12.72 -6.10
C PRO A 47 -10.70 12.38 -7.58
N ALA A 48 -9.64 11.72 -8.06
CA ALA A 48 -9.35 11.59 -9.50
C ALA A 48 -10.52 10.96 -10.27
N GLU A 49 -10.96 9.78 -9.83
CA GLU A 49 -12.08 9.09 -10.47
C GLU A 49 -13.45 9.74 -10.16
N PRO A 50 -13.88 9.91 -8.89
CA PRO A 50 -15.24 10.37 -8.58
C PRO A 50 -15.51 11.82 -9.00
N THR A 51 -14.47 12.62 -9.27
CA THR A 51 -14.64 14.02 -9.72
C THR A 51 -14.39 14.23 -11.21
N ASN A 52 -14.40 13.13 -11.98
CA ASN A 52 -14.28 13.09 -13.44
C ASN A 52 -12.97 13.71 -13.93
N LEU A 53 -11.85 13.22 -13.38
CA LEU A 53 -10.47 13.58 -13.71
C LEU A 53 -9.60 12.33 -13.84
N ALA A 54 -10.15 11.24 -14.41
CA ALA A 54 -9.48 9.95 -14.54
C ALA A 54 -8.12 10.06 -15.26
N GLU A 55 -8.01 10.96 -16.24
CA GLU A 55 -6.76 11.24 -16.94
C GLU A 55 -5.68 11.85 -16.03
N CYS A 56 -6.09 12.52 -14.94
CA CYS A 56 -5.14 13.05 -13.98
C CYS A 56 -4.57 11.97 -13.05
N HIS A 57 -5.11 10.75 -13.08
CA HIS A 57 -4.65 9.62 -12.28
C HIS A 57 -3.44 8.91 -12.91
N THR A 58 -3.27 9.02 -14.23
CA THR A 58 -2.25 8.26 -14.97
C THR A 58 -0.80 8.51 -14.52
N PRO A 59 -0.39 9.70 -14.06
CA PRO A 59 0.94 9.88 -13.48
C PRO A 59 1.23 8.98 -12.27
N LEU A 60 0.21 8.69 -11.45
CA LEU A 60 0.35 7.75 -10.34
C LEU A 60 0.54 6.31 -10.84
N PHE A 61 -0.14 5.92 -11.92
CA PHE A 61 0.04 4.56 -12.48
C PHE A 61 1.45 4.34 -13.02
N SER A 62 2.01 5.33 -13.73
CA SER A 62 3.42 5.30 -14.15
C SER A 62 4.36 5.22 -12.95
N PHE A 63 4.09 6.01 -11.91
CA PHE A 63 4.87 5.98 -10.67
C PHE A 63 4.82 4.62 -9.99
N ILE A 64 3.65 3.97 -9.89
CA ILE A 64 3.49 2.63 -9.31
C ILE A 64 4.25 1.60 -10.14
N ALA A 65 4.15 1.68 -11.47
CA ALA A 65 4.86 0.77 -12.36
C ALA A 65 6.37 0.85 -12.15
N GLU A 66 6.96 2.05 -12.17
CA GLU A 66 8.39 2.27 -11.96
C GLU A 66 8.83 1.90 -10.52
N LEU A 67 7.99 2.21 -9.52
CA LEU A 67 8.23 1.81 -8.12
C LEU A 67 8.23 0.29 -7.98
N SER A 68 7.40 -0.43 -8.73
CA SER A 68 7.39 -1.90 -8.71
C SER A 68 8.69 -2.50 -9.25
N GLU A 69 9.35 -1.86 -10.22
CA GLU A 69 10.64 -2.32 -10.74
C GLU A 69 11.73 -2.26 -9.68
N ASN A 70 11.81 -1.13 -8.96
CA ASN A 70 12.72 -0.99 -7.82
C ASN A 70 12.30 -1.88 -6.64
N GLY A 71 10.99 -1.97 -6.39
CA GLY A 71 10.41 -2.74 -5.31
C GLY A 71 10.68 -4.24 -5.41
N ARG A 72 10.83 -4.79 -6.63
CA ARG A 72 11.30 -6.17 -6.83
C ARG A 72 12.69 -6.41 -6.25
N ARG A 73 13.60 -5.44 -6.42
CA ARG A 73 14.96 -5.51 -5.85
C ARG A 73 14.93 -5.41 -4.33
N THR A 74 14.07 -4.54 -3.79
CA THR A 74 13.87 -4.43 -2.33
C THR A 74 13.28 -5.72 -1.75
N ALA A 75 12.25 -6.31 -2.37
CA ALA A 75 11.65 -7.56 -1.92
C ALA A 75 12.68 -8.69 -1.83
N ALA A 76 13.48 -8.86 -2.90
CA ALA A 76 14.53 -9.87 -2.94
C ALA A 76 15.66 -9.61 -1.93
N THR A 77 16.11 -8.35 -1.81
CA THR A 77 17.29 -8.00 -1.00
C THR A 77 16.99 -7.96 0.49
N ASN A 78 15.87 -7.34 0.87
CA ASN A 78 15.53 -7.12 2.28
C ASN A 78 14.80 -8.31 2.90
N TYR A 79 14.03 -9.05 2.09
CA TYR A 79 13.10 -10.07 2.58
C TYR A 79 13.29 -11.44 1.95
N GLY A 80 14.12 -11.59 0.92
CA GLY A 80 14.22 -12.84 0.17
C GLY A 80 12.90 -13.27 -0.48
N ALA A 81 12.01 -12.31 -0.74
CA ALA A 81 10.63 -12.56 -1.16
C ALA A 81 10.41 -12.30 -2.67
N PRO A 82 9.48 -13.02 -3.32
CA PRO A 82 9.01 -12.70 -4.67
C PRO A 82 8.16 -11.42 -4.67
N GLY A 83 7.69 -11.03 -5.87
CA GLY A 83 6.85 -9.86 -6.02
C GLY A 83 7.60 -8.55 -5.82
N TRP A 84 6.89 -7.50 -5.40
CA TRP A 84 7.48 -6.20 -5.12
C TRP A 84 6.90 -5.55 -3.86
N VAL A 85 7.72 -4.73 -3.20
CA VAL A 85 7.38 -4.02 -1.97
C VAL A 85 7.82 -2.57 -2.05
N ALA A 86 7.09 -1.70 -1.36
CA ALA A 86 7.50 -0.34 -1.05
C ALA A 86 7.14 0.00 0.40
N HIS A 87 7.79 1.01 0.96
CA HIS A 87 7.62 1.44 2.35
C HIS A 87 6.98 2.81 2.43
N HIS A 88 6.82 3.36 3.66
CA HIS A 88 6.00 4.55 3.90
C HIS A 88 6.38 5.82 3.11
N ASN A 89 7.60 5.91 2.54
CA ASN A 89 8.06 7.04 1.73
C ASN A 89 8.70 6.56 0.43
N ALA A 90 8.48 7.35 -0.62
CA ALA A 90 9.14 7.25 -1.92
C ALA A 90 9.45 8.66 -2.44
N ASP A 91 10.22 8.75 -3.52
CA ASP A 91 10.68 10.01 -4.09
C ASP A 91 10.74 9.97 -5.64
N LEU A 92 11.35 11.00 -6.25
CA LEU A 92 11.54 11.06 -7.69
C LEU A 92 12.28 9.83 -8.25
N TRP A 93 13.17 9.23 -7.47
CA TRP A 93 13.99 8.08 -7.86
C TRP A 93 13.31 6.74 -7.62
N ARG A 94 12.03 6.77 -7.18
CA ARG A 94 11.24 5.58 -6.86
C ARG A 94 11.91 4.75 -5.78
N GLN A 95 12.39 5.40 -4.73
CA GLN A 95 12.87 4.68 -3.56
C GLN A 95 11.77 3.76 -3.01
N SER A 96 12.08 2.46 -2.93
CA SER A 96 11.19 1.42 -2.41
C SER A 96 11.65 0.86 -1.06
N ALA A 97 12.90 1.08 -0.66
CA ALA A 97 13.45 0.64 0.62
C ALA A 97 12.97 1.52 1.79
N PRO A 98 12.89 0.98 3.04
CA PRO A 98 12.50 1.77 4.19
C PRO A 98 13.50 2.91 4.42
N VAL A 99 12.99 4.06 4.88
CA VAL A 99 13.81 5.20 5.30
C VAL A 99 14.26 5.02 6.76
N GLY A 100 14.59 6.12 7.46
CA GLY A 100 14.99 6.08 8.86
C GLY A 100 16.49 5.95 9.06
N ALA A 101 17.28 6.30 8.04
CA ALA A 101 18.74 6.36 8.08
C ALA A 101 19.38 5.14 8.78
N PHE A 102 18.92 3.95 8.41
CA PHE A 102 19.44 2.66 8.89
C PHE A 102 19.47 2.49 10.41
N GLY A 103 18.45 3.03 11.10
CA GLY A 103 18.24 2.82 12.54
C GLY A 103 18.08 4.09 13.37
N TRP A 104 18.19 5.28 12.75
CA TRP A 104 17.91 6.55 13.43
C TRP A 104 16.41 6.86 13.48
N GLY A 105 15.66 6.46 12.45
CA GLY A 105 14.22 6.63 12.37
C GLY A 105 13.45 5.74 13.32
N ASP A 106 12.26 6.18 13.72
CA ASP A 106 11.38 5.39 14.58
C ASP A 106 10.72 4.29 13.74
N PRO A 107 10.75 3.02 14.19
CA PRO A 107 10.13 1.92 13.46
C PRO A 107 8.62 2.12 13.25
N VAL A 108 7.94 2.93 14.08
CA VAL A 108 6.49 3.20 13.97
C VAL A 108 6.06 3.71 12.60
N TRP A 109 6.95 4.44 11.91
CA TRP A 109 6.73 4.93 10.54
C TRP A 109 7.70 4.31 9.54
N ALA A 110 8.95 4.04 9.93
CA ALA A 110 9.96 3.56 8.99
C ALA A 110 9.72 2.13 8.49
N CYS A 111 9.24 1.25 9.37
CA CYS A 111 9.15 -0.20 9.15
C CYS A 111 7.75 -0.64 8.72
N TRP A 112 7.18 0.01 7.71
CA TRP A 112 5.82 -0.28 7.21
C TRP A 112 5.87 -0.70 5.73
N PRO A 113 5.80 -2.02 5.42
CA PRO A 113 5.97 -2.56 4.06
C PRO A 113 4.65 -2.69 3.26
N MET A 114 3.60 -1.96 3.62
CA MET A 114 2.27 -2.10 3.00
C MET A 114 1.92 -1.00 1.99
N ALA A 115 2.89 -0.22 1.52
CA ALA A 115 2.64 0.81 0.52
C ALA A 115 2.17 0.22 -0.83
N ALA A 116 2.74 -0.93 -1.24
CA ALA A 116 2.39 -1.59 -2.49
C ALA A 116 0.92 -2.06 -2.52
N PRO A 117 0.41 -2.83 -1.52
CA PRO A 117 -1.02 -3.13 -1.41
C PRO A 117 -1.93 -1.91 -1.51
N TRP A 118 -1.61 -0.82 -0.81
CA TRP A 118 -2.47 0.37 -0.80
C TRP A 118 -2.43 1.13 -2.14
N LEU A 119 -1.25 1.32 -2.72
CA LEU A 119 -1.13 1.94 -4.04
C LEU A 119 -1.86 1.14 -5.12
N CYS A 120 -1.85 -0.19 -5.04
CA CYS A 120 -2.57 -1.07 -5.96
C CYS A 120 -4.09 -0.87 -5.95
N GLN A 121 -4.69 -0.34 -4.88
CA GLN A 121 -6.11 0.03 -4.86
C GLN A 121 -6.42 1.04 -5.97
N HIS A 122 -5.52 1.99 -6.24
CA HIS A 122 -5.72 2.99 -7.29
C HIS A 122 -5.78 2.38 -8.70
N LEU A 123 -5.05 1.29 -8.94
CA LEU A 123 -5.10 0.55 -10.20
C LEU A 123 -6.43 -0.17 -10.36
N TRP A 124 -6.93 -0.80 -9.30
CA TRP A 124 -8.25 -1.43 -9.32
C TRP A 124 -9.36 -0.39 -9.51
N GLU A 125 -9.35 0.69 -8.74
CA GLU A 125 -10.37 1.75 -8.80
C GLU A 125 -10.47 2.36 -10.20
N HIS A 126 -9.34 2.60 -10.88
CA HIS A 126 -9.39 3.10 -12.26
C HIS A 126 -10.16 2.16 -13.20
N TYR A 127 -9.97 0.84 -13.05
CA TYR A 127 -10.78 -0.13 -13.76
C TYR A 127 -12.23 -0.14 -13.29
N ALA A 128 -12.49 -0.11 -11.97
CA ALA A 128 -13.84 -0.16 -11.43
C ALA A 128 -14.71 1.02 -11.88
N PHE A 129 -14.13 2.21 -11.98
CA PHE A 129 -14.80 3.41 -12.51
C PHE A 129 -14.90 3.42 -14.05
N GLY A 130 -13.84 3.00 -14.75
CA GLY A 130 -13.72 3.15 -16.21
C GLY A 130 -14.13 1.94 -17.06
N GLY A 131 -14.17 0.73 -16.48
CA GLY A 131 -14.47 -0.53 -17.14
C GLY A 131 -13.45 -0.99 -18.20
N ASN A 132 -12.27 -0.37 -18.28
CA ASN A 132 -11.29 -0.65 -19.32
C ASN A 132 -10.56 -1.98 -19.06
N ARG A 133 -11.02 -3.05 -19.71
CA ARG A 133 -10.44 -4.40 -19.59
C ARG A 133 -9.00 -4.50 -20.10
N SER A 134 -8.60 -3.71 -21.11
CA SER A 134 -7.22 -3.69 -21.60
C SER A 134 -6.29 -3.08 -20.54
N PHE A 135 -6.66 -1.96 -19.94
CA PHE A 135 -5.91 -1.40 -18.81
C PHE A 135 -5.81 -2.40 -17.65
N LEU A 136 -6.93 -3.05 -17.31
CA LEU A 136 -6.95 -4.06 -16.26
C LEU A 136 -5.96 -5.19 -16.54
N ALA A 137 -5.97 -5.76 -17.76
CA ALA A 137 -5.15 -6.89 -18.14
C ALA A 137 -3.66 -6.54 -18.31
N GLU A 138 -3.38 -5.40 -18.96
CA GLU A 138 -2.03 -5.07 -19.43
C GLU A 138 -1.24 -4.21 -18.43
N HIS A 139 -1.92 -3.48 -17.54
CA HIS A 139 -1.26 -2.54 -16.62
C HIS A 139 -1.59 -2.82 -15.16
N ALA A 140 -2.87 -2.85 -14.79
CA ALA A 140 -3.25 -3.00 -13.38
C ALA A 140 -2.89 -4.38 -12.84
N TYR A 141 -3.32 -5.45 -13.51
CA TYR A 141 -3.21 -6.80 -12.99
C TYR A 141 -1.76 -7.27 -12.77
N PRO A 142 -0.79 -7.06 -13.69
CA PRO A 142 0.59 -7.46 -13.43
C PRO A 142 1.18 -6.80 -12.16
N LEU A 143 0.84 -5.53 -11.90
CA LEU A 143 1.29 -4.79 -10.72
C LEU A 143 0.61 -5.29 -9.44
N MET A 144 -0.72 -5.49 -9.47
CA MET A 144 -1.47 -6.04 -8.34
C MET A 144 -1.02 -7.46 -8.01
N LYS A 145 -0.83 -8.32 -9.03
CA LYS A 145 -0.33 -9.68 -8.88
C LYS A 145 1.05 -9.69 -8.23
N GLY A 146 1.99 -8.86 -8.70
CA GLY A 146 3.32 -8.76 -8.09
C GLY A 146 3.29 -8.27 -6.64
N ALA A 147 2.37 -7.36 -6.28
CA ALA A 147 2.19 -6.96 -4.88
C ALA A 147 1.60 -8.10 -4.04
N ALA A 148 0.68 -8.89 -4.60
CA ALA A 148 0.04 -10.01 -3.94
C ALA A 148 1.01 -11.18 -3.73
N GLU A 149 1.94 -11.42 -4.67
CA GLU A 149 3.04 -12.37 -4.51
C GLU A 149 3.93 -12.02 -3.32
N PHE A 150 4.30 -10.73 -3.17
CA PHE A 150 5.00 -10.26 -1.98
C PHE A 150 4.15 -10.44 -0.72
N GLY A 151 2.88 -10.05 -0.76
CA GLY A 151 1.94 -10.20 0.36
C GLY A 151 1.82 -11.65 0.85
N LEU A 152 1.70 -12.61 -0.07
CA LEU A 152 1.68 -14.04 0.26
C LEU A 152 2.98 -14.51 0.93
N ALA A 153 4.14 -14.02 0.46
CA ALA A 153 5.44 -14.36 1.03
C ALA A 153 5.74 -13.65 2.35
N TRP A 154 5.11 -12.49 2.59
CA TRP A 154 5.24 -11.72 3.82
C TRP A 154 4.40 -12.28 4.98
N LEU A 155 3.32 -12.97 4.67
CA LEU A 155 2.47 -13.61 5.66
C LEU A 155 3.16 -14.82 6.29
N VAL A 156 3.05 -14.92 7.62
CA VAL A 156 3.49 -16.08 8.39
C VAL A 156 2.32 -16.71 9.11
N GLU A 157 2.41 -18.02 9.38
CA GLU A 157 1.36 -18.75 10.08
C GLU A 157 1.49 -18.60 11.61
N HIS A 158 0.39 -18.27 12.27
CA HIS A 158 0.25 -18.20 13.72
C HIS A 158 -1.12 -18.73 14.13
N GLU A 159 -1.14 -19.81 14.91
CA GLU A 159 -2.38 -20.45 15.42
C GLU A 159 -3.43 -20.73 14.32
N GLY A 160 -2.97 -21.20 13.15
CA GLY A 160 -3.83 -21.52 12.01
C GLY A 160 -4.31 -20.32 11.20
N ARG A 161 -3.92 -19.09 11.57
CA ARG A 161 -4.17 -17.85 10.85
C ARG A 161 -2.91 -17.32 10.18
N LEU A 162 -3.08 -16.49 9.16
CA LEU A 162 -1.99 -15.78 8.49
C LEU A 162 -1.91 -14.35 9.04
N VAL A 163 -0.71 -13.93 9.42
CA VAL A 163 -0.40 -12.63 10.02
C VAL A 163 0.80 -11.98 9.35
N THR A 164 0.91 -10.66 9.42
CA THR A 164 2.18 -9.96 9.15
C THR A 164 2.99 -9.85 10.43
N ALA A 165 4.31 -10.07 10.35
CA ALA A 165 5.23 -9.87 11.46
C ALA A 165 6.65 -9.61 10.92
N PRO A 166 7.25 -8.43 11.13
CA PRO A 166 6.73 -7.29 11.90
C PRO A 166 5.56 -6.56 11.24
N ALA A 167 4.69 -5.96 12.06
CA ALA A 167 3.59 -5.08 11.64
C ALA A 167 3.58 -3.80 12.46
N THR A 168 3.22 -2.67 11.83
CA THR A 168 3.04 -1.36 12.48
C THR A 168 1.68 -0.77 12.11
N SER A 169 1.23 0.22 12.87
CA SER A 169 0.05 1.02 12.51
C SER A 169 0.48 2.48 12.38
N PRO A 170 0.73 2.98 11.16
CA PRO A 170 1.20 4.35 10.92
C PRO A 170 0.29 5.41 11.56
N GLU A 171 0.77 6.31 12.41
CA GLU A 171 2.08 6.36 13.10
C GLU A 171 1.90 6.25 14.62
N ASN A 172 1.06 5.30 15.03
CA ASN A 172 0.64 5.11 16.40
C ASN A 172 1.49 4.06 17.14
N LYS A 173 1.68 4.29 18.44
CA LYS A 173 2.33 3.36 19.36
C LYS A 173 1.30 2.84 20.36
N PHE A 174 1.43 1.57 20.73
CA PHE A 174 0.65 0.97 21.80
C PHE A 174 1.46 0.92 23.10
N THR A 175 0.76 0.69 24.22
CA THR A 175 1.40 0.48 25.52
C THR A 175 1.28 -0.99 25.90
N THR A 176 2.41 -1.63 26.19
CA THR A 176 2.46 -3.03 26.62
C THR A 176 2.02 -3.17 28.08
N PRO A 177 1.69 -4.39 28.56
CA PRO A 177 1.26 -4.61 29.94
C PRO A 177 2.26 -4.16 31.03
N ASP A 178 3.55 -4.09 30.71
CA ASP A 178 4.61 -3.58 31.58
C ASP A 178 4.81 -2.05 31.48
N GLY A 179 3.93 -1.35 30.75
CA GLY A 179 3.91 0.11 30.65
C GLY A 179 4.86 0.70 29.60
N GLN A 180 5.51 -0.12 28.78
CA GLN A 180 6.41 0.37 27.73
C GLN A 180 5.64 0.78 26.48
N ARG A 181 6.10 1.83 25.79
CA ARG A 181 5.57 2.18 24.47
C ARG A 181 6.27 1.38 23.39
N ALA A 182 5.50 0.64 22.59
CA ALA A 182 5.99 -0.17 21.49
C ALA A 182 5.32 0.25 20.16
N ALA A 183 6.02 -0.01 19.07
CA ALA A 183 5.61 0.37 17.72
C ALA A 183 5.34 -0.85 16.81
N VAL A 184 6.06 -1.94 17.06
CA VAL A 184 6.08 -3.13 16.21
C VAL A 184 5.36 -4.27 16.91
N SER A 185 4.47 -4.91 16.18
CA SER A 185 3.63 -6.02 16.62
C SER A 185 3.52 -7.06 15.50
N ALA A 186 2.43 -7.83 15.52
CA ALA A 186 1.98 -8.66 14.41
C ALA A 186 0.54 -8.26 14.03
N ALA A 187 0.17 -8.49 12.77
CA ALA A 187 -1.19 -8.33 12.25
C ALA A 187 -1.90 -7.04 12.68
N SER A 188 -1.27 -5.88 12.42
CA SER A 188 -2.02 -4.62 12.53
C SER A 188 -3.26 -4.69 11.65
N THR A 189 -4.36 -4.11 12.10
CA THR A 189 -5.63 -4.16 11.35
C THR A 189 -5.47 -3.53 9.97
N MET A 190 -4.60 -2.52 9.86
CA MET A 190 -4.25 -1.91 8.58
C MET A 190 -3.59 -2.91 7.61
N ASP A 191 -2.55 -3.64 8.03
CA ASP A 191 -1.88 -4.64 7.19
C ASP A 191 -2.88 -5.70 6.72
N MET A 192 -3.70 -6.21 7.64
CA MET A 192 -4.70 -7.23 7.33
C MET A 192 -5.77 -6.72 6.36
N ALA A 193 -6.26 -5.49 6.55
CA ALA A 193 -7.24 -4.89 5.66
C ALA A 193 -6.68 -4.66 4.25
N LEU A 194 -5.45 -4.13 4.14
CA LEU A 194 -4.80 -3.88 2.86
C LEU A 194 -4.51 -5.17 2.08
N LEU A 195 -4.04 -6.21 2.75
CA LEU A 195 -3.81 -7.52 2.11
C LEU A 195 -5.13 -8.19 1.72
N HIS A 196 -6.16 -8.11 2.58
CA HIS A 196 -7.49 -8.61 2.25
C HIS A 196 -8.04 -7.95 0.98
N ASP A 197 -7.93 -6.62 0.88
CA ASP A 197 -8.39 -5.86 -0.27
C ASP A 197 -7.58 -6.18 -1.54
N LEU A 198 -6.25 -6.18 -1.46
CA LEU A 198 -5.39 -6.56 -2.59
C LEU A 198 -5.71 -7.97 -3.11
N PHE A 199 -5.87 -8.95 -2.22
CA PHE A 199 -6.22 -10.31 -2.62
C PHE A 199 -7.60 -10.36 -3.26
N THR A 200 -8.56 -9.60 -2.74
CA THR A 200 -9.89 -9.48 -3.32
C THR A 200 -9.83 -8.93 -4.75
N ASN A 201 -9.15 -7.81 -4.95
CA ASN A 201 -9.01 -7.16 -6.26
C ASN A 201 -8.30 -8.07 -7.27
N CYS A 202 -7.27 -8.81 -6.85
CA CYS A 202 -6.60 -9.81 -7.68
C CYS A 202 -7.53 -10.97 -8.07
N ILE A 203 -8.31 -11.52 -7.11
CA ILE A 203 -9.26 -12.61 -7.36
C ILE A 203 -10.34 -12.18 -8.34
N GLU A 204 -10.89 -10.97 -8.15
CA GLU A 204 -11.90 -10.41 -9.05
C GLU A 204 -11.34 -10.16 -10.44
N THR A 205 -10.14 -9.57 -10.54
CA THR A 205 -9.46 -9.35 -11.81
C THR A 205 -9.23 -10.65 -12.57
N ALA A 206 -8.68 -11.66 -11.91
CA ALA A 206 -8.43 -12.98 -12.51
C ALA A 206 -9.73 -13.65 -12.97
N THR A 207 -10.85 -13.41 -12.27
CA THR A 207 -12.17 -13.90 -12.65
C THR A 207 -12.74 -13.14 -13.85
N ILE A 208 -12.64 -11.82 -13.88
CA ILE A 208 -13.10 -10.98 -14.98
C ILE A 208 -12.38 -11.33 -16.28
N LEU A 209 -11.07 -11.54 -16.20
CA LEU A 209 -10.20 -11.82 -17.35
C LEU A 209 -10.13 -13.31 -17.71
N ASP A 210 -10.66 -14.20 -16.87
CA ASP A 210 -10.57 -15.66 -16.99
C ASP A 210 -9.12 -16.17 -17.13
N ILE A 211 -8.27 -15.75 -16.19
CA ILE A 211 -6.84 -16.09 -16.14
C ILE A 211 -6.42 -16.59 -14.76
N ASP A 212 -5.22 -17.14 -14.65
CA ASP A 212 -4.53 -17.40 -13.37
C ASP A 212 -5.35 -18.22 -12.34
N GLY A 213 -6.07 -19.24 -12.81
CA GLY A 213 -6.99 -20.03 -11.97
C GLY A 213 -6.34 -20.63 -10.71
N GLU A 214 -5.10 -21.11 -10.79
CA GLU A 214 -4.35 -21.64 -9.64
C GLU A 214 -3.96 -20.53 -8.64
N PHE A 215 -3.41 -19.43 -9.15
CA PHE A 215 -3.04 -18.29 -8.30
C PHE A 215 -4.26 -17.67 -7.60
N ARG A 216 -5.40 -17.57 -8.31
CA ARG A 216 -6.68 -17.18 -7.73
C ARG A 216 -7.09 -18.07 -6.56
N ALA A 217 -6.96 -19.40 -6.70
CA ALA A 217 -7.27 -20.34 -5.62
C ALA A 217 -6.34 -20.17 -4.41
N THR A 218 -5.04 -19.94 -4.65
CA THR A 218 -4.06 -19.62 -3.59
C THR A 218 -4.46 -18.36 -2.83
N LEU A 219 -4.81 -17.29 -3.54
CA LEU A 219 -5.25 -16.03 -2.93
C LEU A 219 -6.56 -16.19 -2.14
N GLN A 220 -7.52 -16.96 -2.66
CA GLN A 220 -8.78 -17.25 -1.95
C GLN A 220 -8.51 -17.93 -0.60
N SER A 221 -7.69 -19.00 -0.61
CA SER A 221 -7.30 -19.74 0.59
C SER A 221 -6.54 -18.85 1.58
N ALA A 222 -5.59 -18.03 1.11
CA ALA A 222 -4.85 -17.12 1.96
C ALA A 222 -5.76 -16.05 2.59
N ARG A 223 -6.64 -15.43 1.80
CA ARG A 223 -7.57 -14.38 2.25
C ARG A 223 -8.50 -14.88 3.36
N GLU A 224 -9.03 -16.10 3.23
CA GLU A 224 -9.89 -16.72 4.26
C GLU A 224 -9.15 -17.00 5.58
N ARG A 225 -7.84 -17.20 5.51
CA ARG A 225 -6.97 -17.49 6.65
C ARG A 225 -6.35 -16.25 7.28
N LEU A 226 -6.45 -15.07 6.67
CA LEU A 226 -5.98 -13.82 7.28
C LEU A 226 -6.58 -13.65 8.68
N TYR A 227 -5.80 -13.05 9.58
CA TYR A 227 -6.30 -12.69 10.90
C TYR A 227 -7.46 -11.69 10.78
N PRO A 228 -8.64 -12.00 11.34
CA PRO A 228 -9.84 -11.21 11.11
C PRO A 228 -9.85 -9.93 11.98
N PRO A 229 -10.60 -8.89 11.56
CA PRO A 229 -10.95 -7.77 12.43
C PRO A 229 -11.56 -8.22 13.75
N ARG A 230 -11.26 -7.52 14.85
CA ARG A 230 -11.77 -7.84 16.19
C ARG A 230 -12.36 -6.61 16.87
N ILE A 231 -13.30 -6.86 17.76
CA ILE A 231 -13.92 -5.85 18.62
C ILE A 231 -13.16 -5.83 19.94
N GLY A 232 -12.67 -4.67 20.35
CA GLY A 232 -11.98 -4.46 21.61
C GLY A 232 -12.90 -4.22 22.79
N GLN A 233 -12.30 -4.05 23.97
CA GLN A 233 -12.98 -3.96 25.26
C GLN A 233 -13.89 -2.74 25.40
N HIS A 234 -13.71 -1.71 24.57
CA HIS A 234 -14.56 -0.51 24.50
C HIS A 234 -15.59 -0.58 23.37
N GLY A 235 -15.70 -1.72 22.67
CA GLY A 235 -16.59 -1.87 21.50
C GLY A 235 -16.01 -1.29 20.20
N GLN A 236 -14.74 -0.88 20.22
CA GLN A 236 -14.01 -0.33 19.08
C GLN A 236 -13.48 -1.43 18.16
N LEU A 237 -13.22 -1.11 16.89
CA LEU A 237 -12.39 -1.96 16.05
C LEU A 237 -10.95 -1.89 16.57
N GLN A 238 -10.36 -3.04 16.91
CA GLN A 238 -8.98 -3.08 17.39
C GLN A 238 -8.01 -2.57 16.31
N GLU A 239 -7.09 -1.69 16.66
CA GLU A 239 -6.03 -1.22 15.76
C GLU A 239 -4.93 -2.28 15.58
N TRP A 240 -4.69 -3.06 16.63
CA TRP A 240 -3.64 -4.06 16.69
C TRP A 240 -4.18 -5.46 16.98
N TRP A 241 -3.31 -6.47 16.85
CA TRP A 241 -3.65 -7.87 17.11
C TRP A 241 -4.14 -8.13 18.55
N GLN A 242 -3.59 -7.41 19.55
CA GLN A 242 -4.07 -7.44 20.93
C GLN A 242 -4.80 -6.15 21.26
N ASP A 243 -5.68 -6.23 22.25
CA ASP A 243 -6.40 -5.10 22.82
C ASP A 243 -5.48 -4.32 23.76
N TRP A 244 -4.81 -3.28 23.25
CA TRP A 244 -3.88 -2.44 24.02
C TRP A 244 -4.46 -1.08 24.42
N ASP A 245 -5.72 -0.82 24.10
CA ASP A 245 -6.45 0.39 24.45
C ASP A 245 -6.80 0.43 25.95
#